data_AF-A0A6A0HBL0-F1
#
_entry.id   AF-A0A6A0HBL0-F1
#
_cell.length_a   1.000
_cell.length_b   1.000
_cell.length_c   1.000
_cell.angle_alpha   90.00
_cell.angle_beta   90.00
_cell.angle_gamma   90.00
#
_symmetry.space_group_name_H-M   'P 1'
#
loop_
_entity.id
_entity.type
_entity.pdbx_description
1 polymer ?
#
loop_
_entity_poly.entity_id
_entity_poly.type
_entity_poly.pdbx_seq_one_letter_code
_entity_poly.pdbx_strand_id
1 'polypeptide(L)'
;MVQAKVWRIKTVSQGVPKESDFECITETVPPCQDGEVIIEAEWLSVDPYMRYRIARGKPGDTVYGSQVAKVIESKNPDCPVGTYVVSYPGWRSHSKITAEGMKDPFQFTKLSDLGGIRRSAALGILGMPG
;
A
#
# COMPACT_ATOMS: atom_id res chain seq x y z
N MET A 1 -7.29 3.51 -16.84
CA MET A 1 -6.26 2.51 -16.51
C MET A 1 -4.99 3.25 -16.16
N VAL A 2 -4.31 2.87 -15.08
CA VAL A 2 -3.08 3.54 -14.61
C VAL A 2 -1.93 2.54 -14.51
N GLN A 3 -0.70 3.00 -14.72
CA GLN A 3 0.48 2.15 -14.57
C GLN A 3 0.97 2.21 -13.11
N ALA A 4 1.18 1.05 -12.49
CA ALA A 4 1.72 0.91 -11.15
C ALA A 4 3.16 0.40 -11.22
N LYS A 5 4.08 1.05 -10.52
CA LYS A 5 5.33 0.41 -10.13
C LYS A 5 5.05 -0.55 -8.99
N VAL A 6 5.59 -1.75 -9.05
CA VAL A 6 5.38 -2.82 -8.07
C VAL A 6 6.72 -3.41 -7.70
N TRP A 7 7.05 -3.39 -6.42
CA TRP A 7 8.26 -4.02 -5.90
C TRP A 7 7.93 -5.44 -5.47
N ARG A 8 8.60 -6.41 -6.09
CA ARG A 8 8.38 -7.84 -5.86
C ARG A 8 9.62 -8.50 -5.32
N ILE A 9 9.41 -9.61 -4.61
CA ILE A 9 10.47 -10.53 -4.24
C ILE A 9 10.92 -11.23 -5.52
N LYS A 10 12.17 -11.02 -5.93
CA LYS A 10 12.80 -11.73 -7.05
C LYS A 10 13.43 -13.04 -6.57
N THR A 11 14.04 -13.03 -5.40
CA THR A 11 14.66 -14.21 -4.79
C THR A 11 14.48 -14.12 -3.28
N VAL A 12 14.15 -15.24 -2.64
CA VAL A 12 13.98 -15.27 -1.18
C VAL A 12 15.36 -15.17 -0.52
N SER A 13 15.60 -14.05 0.16
CA SER A 13 16.88 -13.76 0.81
C SER A 13 17.26 -14.82 1.84
N GLN A 14 18.51 -15.27 1.80
CA GLN A 14 19.13 -16.01 2.89
C GLN A 14 19.90 -15.02 3.78
N GLY A 15 19.40 -14.74 4.98
CA GLY A 15 20.04 -13.81 5.92
C GLY A 15 19.55 -12.37 5.81
N VAL A 16 20.44 -11.42 5.49
CA VAL A 16 20.11 -10.00 5.35
C VAL A 16 19.65 -9.75 3.91
N PRO A 17 18.45 -9.18 3.67
CA PRO A 17 18.00 -8.86 2.33
C PRO A 17 18.94 -7.91 1.60
N LYS A 18 19.15 -8.16 0.32
CA LYS A 18 19.94 -7.33 -0.60
C LYS A 18 19.04 -6.74 -1.65
N GLU A 19 19.45 -5.62 -2.25
CA GLU A 19 18.70 -5.00 -3.34
C GLU A 19 18.41 -5.96 -4.50
N SER A 20 19.38 -6.83 -4.82
CA SER A 20 19.26 -7.86 -5.86
C SER A 20 18.16 -8.91 -5.61
N ASP A 21 17.67 -9.02 -4.37
CA ASP A 21 16.60 -9.94 -3.99
C ASP A 21 15.22 -9.41 -4.40
N PHE A 22 15.15 -8.16 -4.87
CA PHE A 22 13.92 -7.50 -5.28
C PHE A 22 14.00 -7.04 -6.73
N GLU A 23 12.84 -6.81 -7.32
CA GLU A 23 12.71 -6.16 -8.62
C GLU A 23 11.54 -5.19 -8.62
N CYS A 24 11.67 -4.11 -9.40
CA CYS A 24 10.59 -3.17 -9.65
C CYS A 24 10.04 -3.43 -11.06
N ILE A 25 8.79 -3.86 -11.15
CA ILE A 25 8.10 -4.06 -12.42
C ILE A 25 6.99 -3.02 -12.60
N THR A 26 6.47 -2.94 -13.82
CA THR A 26 5.30 -2.12 -14.14
C THR A 26 4.10 -3.03 -14.40
N GLU A 27 2.98 -2.74 -13.73
CA GLU A 27 1.70 -3.43 -13.92
C GLU A 27 0.60 -2.43 -14.30
N THR A 28 -0.34 -2.86 -15.15
CA THR A 28 -1.52 -2.05 -15.46
C THR A 28 -2.63 -2.31 -14.44
N VAL A 29 -3.05 -1.25 -13.75
CA VAL A 29 -4.22 -1.29 -12.86
C VAL A 29 -5.47 -0.98 -13.69
N PRO A 30 -6.47 -1.89 -13.69
CA PRO A 30 -7.69 -1.67 -14.44
C PRO A 30 -8.50 -0.50 -13.86
N PRO A 31 -9.40 0.11 -14.65
CA PRO A 31 -10.30 1.15 -14.16
C PRO A 31 -11.13 0.69 -12.96
N CYS A 32 -11.56 1.65 -12.17
CA CYS A 32 -12.41 1.44 -11.01
C CYS A 32 -13.78 0.88 -11.42
N GLN A 33 -14.28 -0.14 -10.72
CA GLN A 33 -15.66 -0.65 -10.80
C GLN A 33 -16.49 -0.12 -9.62
N ASP A 34 -17.80 -0.42 -9.62
CA ASP A 34 -18.73 0.07 -8.61
C ASP A 34 -18.28 -0.27 -7.19
N GLY A 35 -18.30 0.71 -6.29
CA GLY A 35 -17.84 0.58 -4.91
C GLY A 35 -16.32 0.44 -4.73
N GLU A 36 -15.52 0.42 -5.79
CA GLU A 36 -14.05 0.37 -5.70
C GLU A 36 -13.43 1.78 -5.62
N VAL A 37 -12.13 1.82 -5.33
CA VAL A 37 -11.29 3.02 -5.46
C VAL A 37 -9.92 2.67 -6.06
N ILE A 38 -9.26 3.64 -6.70
CA ILE A 38 -7.83 3.57 -7.01
C ILE A 38 -7.10 4.59 -6.13
N ILE A 39 -6.05 4.10 -5.46
CA ILE A 39 -5.19 4.90 -4.60
C ILE A 39 -3.78 5.01 -5.18
N GLU A 40 -3.16 6.16 -4.98
CA GLU A 40 -1.76 6.46 -5.27
C GLU A 40 -0.97 6.58 -3.96
N ALA A 41 0.11 5.81 -3.84
CA ALA A 41 0.95 5.81 -2.65
C ALA A 41 1.77 7.10 -2.55
N GLU A 42 1.67 7.80 -1.42
CA GLU A 42 2.50 8.96 -1.08
C GLU A 42 3.70 8.53 -0.23
N TRP A 43 3.51 7.55 0.65
CA TRP A 43 4.53 7.00 1.53
C TRP A 43 4.39 5.49 1.64
N LEU A 44 5.51 4.76 1.71
CA LEU A 44 5.55 3.33 1.98
C LEU A 44 6.19 3.09 3.36
N SER A 45 5.68 2.11 4.09
CA SER A 45 6.24 1.70 5.38
C SER A 45 7.47 0.82 5.19
N VAL A 46 8.42 0.91 6.13
CA VAL A 46 9.59 0.05 6.22
C VAL A 46 9.73 -0.39 7.67
N ASP A 47 9.23 -1.58 7.98
CA ASP A 47 9.10 -2.07 9.35
C ASP A 47 9.97 -3.32 9.60
N PRO A 48 10.53 -3.51 10.81
CA PRO A 48 11.36 -4.68 11.10
C PRO A 48 10.69 -6.04 10.84
N TYR A 49 9.36 -6.14 11.06
CA TYR A 49 8.61 -7.37 10.81
C TYR A 49 8.57 -7.76 9.32
N MET A 50 8.79 -6.80 8.41
CA MET A 50 8.81 -7.08 6.98
C MET A 50 9.90 -8.05 6.59
N ARG A 51 11.05 -8.05 7.29
CA ARG A 51 12.11 -9.05 7.07
C ARG A 51 11.58 -10.47 7.21
N TYR A 52 10.78 -10.72 8.24
CA TYR A 52 10.16 -12.02 8.48
C TYR A 52 9.14 -12.36 7.39
N ARG A 53 8.33 -11.39 6.96
CA ARG A 53 7.37 -11.57 5.85
C ARG A 53 8.07 -11.90 4.54
N ILE A 54 9.15 -11.19 4.21
CA ILE A 54 9.95 -11.40 2.99
C ILE A 54 10.59 -12.80 3.01
N ALA A 55 11.16 -13.23 4.13
CA ALA A 55 11.74 -14.56 4.27
C ALA A 55 10.72 -15.71 4.13
N ARG A 56 9.43 -15.45 4.37
CA ARG A 56 8.33 -16.41 4.18
C ARG A 56 7.55 -16.22 2.87
N GLY A 57 7.90 -15.19 2.09
CA GLY A 57 7.34 -14.94 0.77
C GLY A 57 7.93 -15.87 -0.29
N LYS A 58 7.44 -15.72 -1.51
CA LYS A 58 7.90 -16.47 -2.68
C LYS A 58 8.32 -15.50 -3.80
N PRO A 59 9.18 -15.92 -4.73
CA PRO A 59 9.45 -15.14 -5.92
C PRO A 59 8.14 -14.78 -6.65
N GLY A 60 8.00 -13.51 -7.03
CA GLY A 60 6.81 -12.93 -7.64
C GLY A 60 5.84 -12.25 -6.66
N ASP A 61 5.94 -12.51 -5.35
CA ASP A 61 5.09 -11.83 -4.37
C ASP A 61 5.44 -10.34 -4.28
N THR A 62 4.43 -9.48 -4.16
CA THR A 62 4.65 -8.06 -3.85
C THR A 62 5.24 -7.94 -2.45
N VAL A 63 6.24 -7.07 -2.26
CA VAL A 63 6.81 -6.80 -0.94
C VAL A 63 5.71 -6.29 -0.01
N TYR A 64 5.50 -7.00 1.10
CA TYR A 64 4.46 -6.65 2.06
C TYR A 64 4.80 -5.35 2.79
N GLY A 65 3.80 -4.51 3.01
CA GLY A 65 3.96 -3.23 3.72
C GLY A 65 2.67 -2.43 3.68
N SER A 66 2.58 -1.44 4.55
CA SER A 66 1.50 -0.46 4.53
C SER A 66 1.94 0.81 3.81
N GLN A 67 0.97 1.64 3.48
CA GLN A 67 1.20 2.91 2.82
C GLN A 67 0.22 3.97 3.30
N VAL A 68 0.67 5.22 3.28
CA VAL A 68 -0.23 6.36 3.22
C VAL A 68 -0.45 6.67 1.76
N ALA A 69 -1.71 6.72 1.35
CA ALA A 69 -2.09 6.88 -0.04
C ALA A 69 -3.26 7.86 -0.19
N LYS A 70 -3.36 8.44 -1.39
CA LYS A 70 -4.45 9.32 -1.78
C LYS A 70 -5.36 8.62 -2.77
N VAL A 71 -6.67 8.74 -2.60
CA VAL A 71 -7.65 8.28 -3.60
C VAL A 71 -7.58 9.19 -4.83
N ILE A 72 -7.27 8.61 -5.99
CA ILE A 72 -7.17 9.33 -7.28
C ILE A 72 -8.32 9.03 -8.23
N GLU A 73 -9.00 7.90 -8.07
CA GLU A 73 -10.22 7.51 -8.78
C GLU A 73 -11.15 6.83 -7.78
N SER A 74 -12.46 7.11 -7.81
CA SER A 74 -13.41 6.50 -6.89
C SER A 74 -14.77 6.28 -7.56
N LYS A 75 -15.35 5.11 -7.31
CA LYS A 75 -16.77 4.82 -7.52
C LYS A 75 -17.44 4.42 -6.20
N ASN A 76 -16.89 4.88 -5.08
CA ASN A 76 -17.45 4.70 -3.75
C ASN A 76 -17.76 6.07 -3.12
N PRO A 77 -19.04 6.41 -2.87
CA PRO A 77 -19.42 7.71 -2.32
C PRO A 77 -18.87 7.97 -0.91
N ASP A 78 -18.58 6.91 -0.13
CA ASP A 78 -18.02 7.03 1.23
C ASP A 78 -16.50 7.28 1.26
N CYS A 79 -15.87 7.20 0.09
CA CYS A 79 -14.43 7.37 -0.09
C CYS A 79 -14.14 8.19 -1.37
N PRO A 80 -14.45 9.50 -1.35
CA PRO A 80 -14.31 10.35 -2.53
C PRO A 80 -12.84 10.56 -2.94
N VAL A 81 -12.64 10.95 -4.20
CA VAL A 81 -11.32 11.37 -4.71
C VAL A 81 -10.75 12.48 -3.83
N GLY A 82 -9.46 12.37 -3.49
CA GLY A 82 -8.77 13.27 -2.57
C GLY A 82 -8.71 12.79 -1.13
N THR A 83 -9.47 11.76 -0.76
CA THR A 83 -9.38 11.12 0.56
C THR A 83 -7.99 10.53 0.77
N TYR A 84 -7.40 10.75 1.94
CA TYR A 84 -6.17 10.09 2.35
C TYR A 84 -6.49 8.86 3.19
N VAL A 85 -5.71 7.81 3.02
CA VAL A 85 -5.93 6.51 3.66
C VAL A 85 -4.62 5.91 4.10
N VAL A 86 -4.67 5.08 5.13
CA VAL A 86 -3.66 4.06 5.41
C VAL A 86 -4.18 2.74 4.83
N SER A 87 -3.38 2.08 4.01
CA SER A 87 -3.76 0.79 3.41
C SER A 87 -2.59 -0.19 3.27
N TYR A 88 -2.90 -1.47 3.03
CA TYR A 88 -1.91 -2.56 3.03
C TYR A 88 -1.79 -3.33 1.70
N PRO A 89 -1.73 -2.67 0.52
CA PRO A 89 -1.56 -3.37 -0.76
C PRO A 89 -0.11 -3.82 -1.03
N GLY A 90 0.81 -3.59 -0.10
CA GLY A 90 2.25 -3.80 -0.29
C GLY A 90 2.93 -2.62 -0.99
N TRP A 91 4.20 -2.79 -1.33
CA TRP A 91 4.99 -1.77 -2.02
C TRP A 91 4.58 -1.65 -3.49
N ARG A 92 3.65 -0.73 -3.75
CA ARG A 92 3.10 -0.44 -5.08
C ARG A 92 2.80 1.05 -5.17
N SER A 93 3.02 1.66 -6.34
CA SER A 93 2.70 3.09 -6.52
C SER A 93 1.19 3.33 -6.67
N HIS A 94 0.46 2.40 -7.27
CA HIS A 94 -0.99 2.47 -7.44
C HIS A 94 -1.64 1.14 -7.10
N SER A 95 -2.83 1.19 -6.50
CA SER A 95 -3.59 -0.01 -6.15
C SER A 95 -5.08 0.23 -6.29
N LYS A 96 -5.80 -0.78 -6.80
CA LYS A 96 -7.25 -0.81 -6.81
C LYS A 96 -7.72 -1.53 -5.55
N ILE A 97 -8.54 -0.87 -4.75
CA ILE A 97 -9.11 -1.43 -3.53
C ILE A 97 -10.59 -1.71 -3.78
N THR A 98 -11.01 -2.94 -3.51
CA THR A 98 -12.40 -3.37 -3.69
C THR A 98 -13.28 -2.83 -2.56
N ALA A 99 -14.60 -2.84 -2.78
CA ALA A 99 -15.56 -2.52 -1.72
C ALA A 99 -15.36 -3.40 -0.47
N GLU A 100 -15.07 -4.69 -0.66
CA GLU A 100 -14.78 -5.62 0.44
C GLU A 100 -13.45 -5.30 1.14
N GLY A 101 -12.41 -4.96 0.38
CA GLY A 101 -11.11 -4.57 0.93
C GLY A 101 -11.16 -3.30 1.78
N MET A 102 -12.17 -2.45 1.60
CA MET A 102 -12.39 -1.26 2.42
C MET A 102 -13.14 -1.53 3.73
N LYS A 103 -13.75 -2.72 3.90
CA LYS A 103 -14.49 -3.06 5.13
C LYS A 103 -13.59 -3.51 6.27
N ASP A 104 -12.38 -4.01 5.96
CA ASP A 104 -11.43 -4.42 6.98
C ASP A 104 -10.61 -3.21 7.47
N PRO A 105 -10.84 -2.73 8.71
CA PRO A 105 -10.13 -1.57 9.24
C PRO A 105 -8.62 -1.83 9.36
N PHE A 106 -8.18 -3.09 9.44
CA PHE A 106 -6.76 -3.46 9.45
C PHE A 106 -6.13 -3.42 8.07
N GLN A 107 -6.91 -3.33 6.99
CA GLN A 107 -6.42 -3.23 5.61
C GLN A 107 -6.63 -1.86 4.98
N PHE A 108 -7.62 -1.11 5.46
CA PHE A 108 -7.99 0.19 4.90
C PHE A 108 -8.61 1.08 5.98
N THR A 109 -7.96 2.20 6.26
CA THR A 109 -8.46 3.20 7.21
C THR A 109 -8.37 4.59 6.60
N LYS A 110 -9.48 5.33 6.60
CA LYS A 110 -9.49 6.74 6.20
C LYS A 110 -8.70 7.56 7.21
N LEU A 111 -7.78 8.37 6.72
CA LEU A 111 -6.96 9.26 7.54
C LEU A 111 -7.72 10.56 7.79
N SER A 112 -7.85 10.95 9.06
CA SER A 112 -8.41 12.25 9.45
C SER A 112 -7.43 13.38 9.14
N ASP A 113 -7.92 14.63 9.23
CA ASP A 113 -7.02 15.78 9.22
C ASP A 113 -6.04 15.68 10.42
N LEU A 114 -4.75 15.82 10.11
CA LEU A 114 -3.67 15.75 11.10
C LEU A 114 -3.19 17.14 11.55
N GLY A 115 -3.91 18.22 11.19
CA GLY A 115 -3.63 19.56 11.72
C GLY A 115 -2.24 20.08 11.35
N GLY A 116 -1.76 19.78 10.14
CA GLY A 116 -0.43 20.18 9.64
C GLY A 116 0.71 19.21 9.95
N ILE A 117 0.47 18.13 10.70
CA ILE A 117 1.45 17.05 10.86
C ILE A 117 1.61 16.30 9.52
N ARG A 118 2.86 15.91 9.20
CA ARG A 118 3.13 15.11 7.98
C ARG A 118 2.36 13.80 8.02
N ARG A 119 1.68 13.45 6.92
CA ARG A 119 0.86 12.24 6.83
C ARG A 119 1.63 10.95 7.05
N SER A 120 2.93 10.93 6.75
CA SER A 120 3.79 9.79 7.07
C SER A 120 3.84 9.43 8.56
N ALA A 121 3.50 10.36 9.46
CA ALA A 121 3.35 10.07 10.89
C ALA A 121 2.26 9.01 11.17
N ALA A 122 1.29 8.83 10.28
CA ALA A 122 0.26 7.78 10.36
C ALA A 122 0.82 6.36 10.14
N LEU A 123 2.03 6.23 9.60
CA LEU A 123 2.75 4.94 9.52
C LEU A 123 3.57 4.65 10.78
N GLY A 124 3.68 5.61 11.71
CA GLY A 124 4.47 5.50 12.93
C GLY A 124 3.66 5.92 14.15
N ILE A 125 4.06 7.02 14.79
CA ILE A 125 3.55 7.47 16.11
C ILE A 125 2.03 7.72 16.17
N LEU A 126 1.37 7.99 15.04
CA LEU A 126 -0.08 8.19 14.98
C LEU A 126 -0.83 6.96 14.44
N GLY A 127 -0.11 5.88 14.12
CA GLY A 127 -0.66 4.67 13.51
C GLY A 127 -0.66 3.45 14.43
N MET A 128 -0.86 2.26 13.84
CA MET A 128 -0.87 0.99 14.59
C MET A 128 0.42 0.64 15.37
N PRO A 129 1.64 1.10 14.98
CA PRO A 129 2.83 0.87 15.79
C PRO A 129 2.97 1.79 17.04
N GLY A 130 1.97 2.64 17.31
CA GLY A 130 1.99 3.70 18.34
C GLY A 130 2.32 3.23 19.75
#